data_AF-A0A381ZMD6-F1
#
_entry.id   AF-A0A381ZMD6-F1
#
_cell.length_a   1.000
_cell.length_b   1.000
_cell.length_c   1.000
_cell.angle_alpha   90.00
_cell.angle_beta   90.00
_cell.angle_gamma   90.00
#
_symmetry.space_group_name_H-M   'P 1'
#
loop_
_entity.id
_entity.type
_entity.pdbx_description
1 polymer ?
#
loop_
_entity_poly.entity_id
_entity_poly.type
_entity_poly.pdbx_seq_one_letter_code
_entity_poly.pdbx_strand_id
1 'polypeptide(L)' 'MIVKTFDGVKNLLIGLGVTFKNLFSKPVTFSYPEVKRIMPERYRGRHFLNRDENGLERC' A
#
# COMPACT_ATOMS: atom_id res chain seq x y z
N MET A 1 -29.12 -18.24 -26.93
CA MET A 1 -27.75 -18.74 -26.65
C MET A 1 -26.70 -17.71 -27.06
N ILE A 2 -26.77 -17.19 -28.30
CA ILE A 2 -25.83 -16.21 -28.87
C ILE A 2 -25.75 -14.87 -28.10
N VAL A 3 -26.88 -14.32 -27.64
CA VAL A 3 -26.89 -13.05 -26.88
C VAL A 3 -26.13 -13.16 -25.55
N LYS A 4 -26.31 -14.28 -24.83
CA LYS A 4 -25.62 -14.53 -23.55
C LYS A 4 -24.10 -14.69 -23.73
N THR A 5 -23.66 -15.27 -24.84
CA THR A 5 -22.23 -15.35 -25.17
C THR A 5 -21.64 -13.99 -25.53
N PHE A 6 -22.39 -13.11 -26.20
CA PHE A 6 -21.96 -11.74 -26.47
C PHE A 6 -21.82 -10.91 -25.18
N ASP A 7 -22.77 -11.05 -24.24
CA ASP A 7 -22.66 -10.39 -22.92
C ASP A 7 -21.44 -10.90 -22.12
N GLY A 8 -21.15 -12.20 -22.18
CA GLY A 8 -19.96 -12.79 -21.57
C GLY A 8 -18.66 -12.23 -22.15
N VAL A 9 -18.54 -12.18 -23.47
CA VAL A 9 -17.36 -11.61 -24.16
C VAL A 9 -17.20 -10.12 -23.85
N LYS A 10 -18.30 -9.36 -23.82
CA LYS A 10 -18.28 -7.94 -23.46
C LYS A 10 -17.71 -7.73 -22.05
N ASN A 11 -18.14 -8.51 -21.07
CA ASN A 11 -17.64 -8.40 -19.70
C ASN A 11 -16.16 -8.79 -19.58
N LEU A 12 -15.70 -9.81 -20.31
CA LEU A 12 -14.28 -10.18 -20.36
C LEU A 12 -13.42 -9.06 -20.93
N LEU A 13 -13.85 -8.43 -22.04
CA LEU A 13 -13.14 -7.32 -22.64
C LEU A 13 -13.08 -6.10 -21.71
N ILE A 14 -14.14 -5.83 -20.95
CA ILE A 14 -14.14 -4.78 -19.93
C ILE A 14 -13.13 -5.10 -18.82
N GLY A 15 -13.14 -6.32 -18.29
CA GLY A 15 -12.20 -6.75 -17.25
C GLY A 15 -10.74 -6.67 -17.69
N LEU A 16 -10.44 -7.14 -18.90
CA LEU A 16 -9.11 -7.02 -19.51
C LEU A 16 -8.73 -5.56 -19.76
N GLY A 17 -9.65 -4.71 -20.19
CA GLY A 17 -9.40 -3.27 -20.36
C GLY A 17 -8.94 -2.60 -19.06
N VAL A 18 -9.54 -2.99 -17.93
CA VAL A 18 -9.13 -2.48 -16.61
C VAL A 18 -7.74 -2.99 -16.21
N THR A 19 -7.42 -4.27 -16.45
CA THR A 19 -6.07 -4.80 -16.15
C THR A 19 -5.00 -4.12 -16.99
N PHE A 20 -5.23 -3.94 -18.30
CA PHE A 20 -4.32 -3.21 -19.16
C PHE A 20 -4.12 -1.75 -18.70
N LYS A 21 -5.19 -1.06 -18.29
CA LYS A 21 -5.08 0.30 -17.74
C LYS A 21 -4.21 0.35 -16.47
N ASN A 22 -4.38 -0.61 -15.57
CA ASN A 22 -3.60 -0.68 -14.33
C ASN A 22 -2.14 -1.08 -14.57
N LEU A 23 -1.87 -1.91 -15.60
CA LEU A 23 -0.51 -2.33 -15.94
C LEU A 23 0.39 -1.14 -16.32
N PHE A 24 -0.15 -0.15 -17.03
CA PHE A 24 0.58 1.07 -17.40
C PHE A 24 0.49 2.19 -16.35
N SER A 25 -0.25 1.97 -15.26
CA SER A 25 -0.34 2.93 -14.17
C SER A 25 0.90 2.84 -13.27
N LYS A 26 1.30 3.97 -12.68
CA LYS A 26 2.46 3.99 -11.78
C LYS A 26 2.20 3.12 -10.53
N PRO A 27 3.17 2.31 -10.09
CA PRO A 27 3.01 1.51 -8.88
C PRO A 27 2.89 2.41 -7.64
N VAL A 28 1.98 2.05 -6.74
CA VAL A 28 1.74 2.77 -5.46
C VAL A 28 2.70 2.29 -4.36
N THR A 29 3.46 1.22 -4.61
CA THR A 29 4.36 0.59 -3.64
C THR A 29 5.67 1.37 -3.48
N PHE A 30 6.21 1.39 -2.26
CA PHE A 30 7.54 1.90 -1.96
C PHE A 30 8.56 0.75 -1.90
N SER A 31 9.71 0.89 -2.57
CA SER A 31 10.79 -0.10 -2.52
C SER A 31 11.57 0.02 -1.22
N TYR A 32 11.31 -0.87 -0.26
CA TYR A 32 12.11 -0.98 0.95
C TYR A 32 13.33 -1.86 0.66
N PRO A 33 14.55 -1.52 1.12
CA PRO A 33 14.88 -0.50 2.11
C PRO A 33 15.26 0.88 1.55
N GLU A 34 15.31 1.06 0.23
CA GLU A 34 15.79 2.31 -0.38
C GLU A 34 14.86 3.50 -0.08
N VAL A 35 13.54 3.27 -0.09
CA VAL A 35 12.49 4.26 0.14
C VAL A 35 11.69 3.88 1.37
N LYS A 36 11.84 4.65 2.46
CA LYS A 36 11.08 4.49 3.69
C LYS A 36 9.87 5.42 3.71
N ARG A 37 8.72 4.89 4.13
CA ARG A 37 7.52 5.70 4.38
C ARG A 37 7.74 6.64 5.56
N ILE A 38 7.17 7.84 5.50
CA ILE A 38 7.12 8.75 6.64
C ILE A 38 6.15 8.17 7.67
N MET A 39 6.62 7.98 8.90
CA MET A 39 5.78 7.49 9.99
C MET A 39 4.96 8.65 10.57
N PRO A 40 3.69 8.40 10.98
CA PRO A 40 2.89 9.43 11.64
C PRO A 40 3.52 9.82 12.98
N GLU A 41 3.25 11.05 13.45
CA GLU A 41 3.83 11.60 14.69
C GLU A 41 3.65 10.67 15.91
N ARG A 42 2.46 10.06 16.03
CA ARG A 42 2.13 9.12 17.13
C ARG A 42 2.35 7.66 16.76
N TYR A 43 3.34 7.37 15.91
CA TYR A 43 3.69 5.99 15.58
C TYR A 43 4.18 5.24 16.82
N ARG A 44 3.54 4.11 17.12
CA ARG A 44 3.94 3.22 18.21
C ARG A 44 5.09 2.33 17.73
N GLY A 45 6.30 2.85 17.88
CA GLY A 45 7.53 2.14 17.54
C GLY A 45 8.03 1.23 18.67
N ARG A 46 9.33 0.95 18.65
CA ARG A 46 10.00 0.21 19.71
C ARG A 46 9.91 0.99 21.03
N HIS A 47 9.57 0.29 22.11
CA HIS A 47 9.58 0.86 23.45
C HIS A 47 10.99 1.31 23.84
N PHE A 48 11.08 2.50 24.43
CA PHE A 48 12.31 3.07 24.97
C PHE A 48 12.09 3.48 26.43
N LEU A 49 13.12 3.33 27.25
CA LEU A 49 13.12 3.82 28.62
C LEU A 49 13.56 5.28 28.61
N ASN A 50 12.70 6.16 29.13
CA ASN A 50 13.02 7.58 29.25
C ASN A 50 14.04 7.81 30.38
N ARG A 51 14.99 8.71 30.12
CA ARG A 51 15.95 9.21 31.12
C ARG A 51 15.65 10.68 31.41
N ASP A 52 15.95 11.11 32.63
CA ASP A 52 15.83 12.49 33.05
C ASP A 52 17.04 13.33 32.62
N GLU A 53 16.99 14.65 32.79
CA GLU A 53 18.13 15.55 32.44
C GLU A 53 19.42 15.17 33.18
N ASN A 54 19.27 14.62 34.40
CA ASN A 54 20.35 14.13 35.24
C ASN A 54 20.85 12.71 34.89
N GLY A 55 20.27 12.08 33.86
CA GLY A 55 20.66 10.75 33.38
C GLY A 55 20.09 9.56 34.16
N LEU A 56 19.35 9.80 35.24
CA LEU A 56 18.60 8.80 36.00
C LEU A 56 17.40 8.28 35.20
N GLU A 57 17.02 7.02 35.38
CA GLU A 57 15.78 6.48 34.81
C GLU A 57 14.53 7.19 35.33
N ARG A 58 13.52 7.37 34.47
CA ARG A 58 12.22 7.97 34.82
C ARG A 58 11.16 6.93 35.22
N CYS A 59 11.59 5.72 35.59
CA CYS A 59 10.69 4.63 36.00
C CYS A 59 10.25 4.80 37.45
#